data_AF-A0A1H6KZY6-F1
#
_entry.id   AF-A0A1H6KZY6-F1
#
_cell.length_a   1.000
_cell.length_b   1.000
_cell.length_c   1.000
_cell.angle_alpha   90.00
_cell.angle_beta   90.00
_cell.angle_gamma   90.00
#
_symmetry.space_group_name_H-M   'P 1'
#
loop_
_entity.id
_entity.type
_entity.pdbx_description
1 polymer ?
#
loop_
_entity_poly.entity_id
_entity_poly.type
_entity_poly.pdbx_seq_one_letter_code
_entity_poly.pdbx_strand_id
1 'polypeptide(L)'
;MSLRAVLVCHRYPPNNAEWTHWETIEQARSAAAELTPCGPLCIGVHSVVAVDIAAPPRADRSHGPRSRKTRAPAPAAAADS
;
A
#
# COMPACT_ATOMS: atom_id res chain seq x y z
N MET A 1 -12.43 -3.65 14.73
CA MET A 1 -11.11 -3.07 14.41
C MET A 1 -10.09 -4.12 14.78
N SER A 2 -9.34 -4.63 13.80
CA SER A 2 -8.25 -5.56 14.07
C SER A 2 -6.97 -4.73 14.12
N LEU A 3 -6.56 -4.37 15.33
CA LEU A 3 -5.29 -3.69 15.54
C LEU A 3 -4.15 -4.68 15.26
N ARG A 4 -3.24 -4.29 14.39
CA ARG A 4 -1.97 -4.97 14.14
C ARG A 4 -0.82 -4.02 14.41
N ALA A 5 0.39 -4.55 14.47
CA ALA A 5 1.58 -3.72 14.53
C ALA A 5 2.54 -4.05 13.39
N VAL A 6 3.37 -3.09 13.03
CA VAL A 6 4.41 -3.25 12.02
C VAL A 6 5.73 -2.76 12.61
N LEU A 7 6.76 -3.57 12.48
CA LEU A 7 8.15 -3.16 12.66
C LEU A 7 8.69 -2.75 11.29
N VAL A 8 9.18 -1.52 11.20
CA VAL A 8 9.78 -0.92 10.00
C VAL A 8 11.29 -0.83 10.18
N CYS A 9 12.04 -1.44 9.28
CA CYS A 9 13.48 -1.37 9.19
C CYS A 9 13.87 -0.45 8.02
N HIS A 10 14.51 0.67 8.32
CA HIS A 10 14.95 1.62 7.30
C HIS A 10 16.28 1.16 6.69
N ARG A 11 16.39 1.26 5.36
CA ARG A 11 17.55 0.77 4.62
C ARG A 11 18.27 1.90 3.88
N TYR A 12 19.52 1.65 3.52
CA TYR A 12 20.26 2.47 2.56
C TYR A 12 20.26 1.80 1.17
N PRO A 13 19.94 2.52 0.08
CA PRO A 13 19.52 3.92 0.02
C PRO A 13 18.13 4.16 0.68
N PRO A 14 17.87 5.36 1.24
CA PRO A 14 16.75 5.67 2.16
C PRO A 14 15.34 5.55 1.54
N ASN A 15 15.26 5.20 0.26
CA ASN A 15 14.01 5.06 -0.47
C ASN A 15 13.38 3.67 -0.27
N ASN A 16 14.04 2.78 0.47
CA ASN A 16 13.58 1.42 0.74
C ASN A 16 13.43 1.18 2.25
N ALA A 17 12.36 0.49 2.62
CA ALA A 17 12.15 -0.01 3.97
C ALA A 17 11.64 -1.45 3.89
N GLU A 18 11.99 -2.24 4.90
CA GLU A 18 11.35 -3.53 5.14
C GLU A 18 10.37 -3.44 6.30
N TRP A 19 9.37 -4.30 6.25
CA TRP A 19 8.19 -4.25 7.09
C TRP A 19 7.81 -5.67 7.49
N THR A 20 7.76 -5.89 8.79
CA THR A 20 7.33 -7.16 9.38
C THR A 20 6.09 -6.90 10.21
N HIS A 21 5.04 -7.67 9.93
CA HIS A 21 3.73 -7.50 10.56
C HIS A 21 3.61 -8.42 11.78
N TRP A 22 2.98 -7.91 12.83
CA TRP A 22 2.76 -8.58 14.10
C TRP A 22 1.30 -8.45 14.51
N GLU A 23 0.82 -9.39 15.31
CA GLU A 23 -0.56 -9.37 15.82
C GLU A 23 -0.74 -8.29 16.89
N THR A 24 0.27 -8.08 17.73
CA THR A 24 0.24 -7.06 18.79
C THR A 24 1.43 -6.12 18.72
N ILE A 25 1.30 -4.94 19.33
CA ILE A 25 2.37 -3.94 19.41
C ILE A 25 3.51 -4.41 20.32
N GLU A 26 3.20 -5.19 21.35
CA GLU A 26 4.19 -5.76 22.27
C GLU A 26 5.12 -6.72 21.52
N GLN A 27 4.57 -7.58 20.66
CA GLN A 27 5.37 -8.48 19.82
C GLN A 27 6.32 -7.71 18.90
N ALA A 28 5.82 -6.66 18.24
CA ALA A 28 6.65 -5.82 17.37
C ALA A 28 7.78 -5.10 18.13
N ARG A 29 7.52 -4.66 19.38
CA ARG A 29 8.53 -4.03 20.24
C ARG A 29 9.59 -5.02 20.72
N SER A 30 9.18 -6.21 21.16
CA SER A 30 10.12 -7.27 21.56
C SER A 30 11.01 -7.66 20.39
N ALA A 31 10.42 -7.86 19.21
CA ALA A 31 11.19 -8.14 18.00
C ALA A 31 12.18 -7.02 17.66
N ALA A 32 11.78 -5.75 17.77
CA ALA A 32 12.66 -4.61 17.52
C ALA A 32 13.89 -4.58 18.45
N ALA A 33 13.71 -4.97 19.72
CA ALA A 33 14.80 -5.05 20.68
C ALA A 33 15.78 -6.20 20.36
N GLU A 34 15.25 -7.33 19.88
CA GLU A 34 16.04 -8.53 19.56
C GLU A 34 16.70 -8.49 18.17
N LEU A 35 16.12 -7.77 17.19
CA LEU A 35 16.54 -7.79 15.79
C LEU A 35 17.90 -7.16 15.52
N THR A 36 18.62 -6.64 16.51
CA THR A 36 19.90 -5.98 16.29
C THR A 36 21.05 -7.00 16.31
N PRO A 37 21.74 -7.28 15.17
CA PRO A 37 21.69 -6.60 13.86
C PRO A 37 20.69 -7.16 12.83
N CYS A 38 19.98 -6.24 12.17
CA CYS A 38 18.87 -6.42 11.22
C CYS A 38 19.31 -6.82 9.80
N GLY A 39 20.60 -6.62 9.47
CA GLY A 39 21.18 -6.91 8.15
C GLY A 39 22.11 -5.80 7.64
N PRO A 40 22.86 -6.04 6.55
CA PRO A 40 23.94 -5.16 6.09
C PRO A 40 23.47 -3.83 5.49
N LEU A 41 22.22 -3.76 5.02
CA LEU A 41 21.64 -2.54 4.44
C LEU A 41 20.87 -1.71 5.46
N CYS A 42 20.75 -2.19 6.70
CA CYS A 42 20.02 -1.52 7.76
C CYS A 42 20.80 -0.31 8.26
N ILE A 43 20.16 0.86 8.34
CA ILE A 43 20.82 2.09 8.80
C ILE A 43 20.74 2.31 10.32
N GLY A 44 20.36 1.28 11.07
CA GLY A 44 20.19 1.34 12.53
C GLY A 44 18.93 2.09 12.99
N VAL A 45 18.04 2.47 12.06
CA VAL A 45 16.77 3.14 12.38
C VAL A 45 15.63 2.15 12.24
N HIS A 46 14.88 1.97 13.33
CA HIS A 46 13.70 1.12 13.40
C HIS A 46 12.52 1.87 13.99
N SER A 47 11.34 1.67 13.41
CA SER A 47 10.09 2.26 13.89
C SER A 47 9.05 1.18 14.12
N VAL A 48 8.30 1.28 15.22
CA VAL A 48 7.13 0.41 15.48
C VAL A 48 5.87 1.23 15.32
N VAL A 49 4.96 0.77 14.45
CA VAL A 49 3.72 1.47 14.11
C VAL A 49 2.52 0.58 14.42
N ALA A 50 1.52 1.12 15.12
CA ALA A 50 0.22 0.47 15.27
C ALA A 50 -0.65 0.77 14.05
N VAL A 51 -1.27 -0.26 13.48
CA VAL A 51 -2.11 -0.18 12.28
C VAL A 51 -3.51 -0.66 12.66
N ASP A 52 -4.48 0.25 12.60
CA ASP A 52 -5.88 -0.14 12.64
C ASP A 52 -6.32 -0.57 11.24
N ILE A 53 -6.49 -1.89 11.07
CA ILE A 53 -7.04 -2.42 9.82
C ILE A 53 -8.55 -2.36 9.93
N ALA A 54 -9.13 -1.25 9.47
CA ALA A 54 -10.53 -1.21 9.09
C ALA A 54 -10.74 -2.27 7.99
N ALA A 55 -11.73 -3.15 8.17
CA ALA A 55 -12.09 -4.12 7.13
C ALA A 55 -12.29 -3.36 5.81
N PRO A 56 -11.77 -3.86 4.67
CA PRO A 56 -11.93 -3.17 3.40
C PRO A 56 -13.43 -2.92 3.17
N PRO A 57 -13.82 -1.73 2.67
CA PRO A 57 -15.22 -1.47 2.35
C PRO A 57 -15.67 -2.61 1.43
N ARG A 58 -16.71 -3.35 1.83
CA ARG A 58 -17.29 -4.40 0.99
C ARG A 58 -17.55 -3.74 -0.35
N ALA A 59 -16.90 -4.22 -1.41
CA ALA A 59 -17.09 -3.69 -2.74
C ALA A 59 -18.58 -3.80 -3.06
N ASP A 60 -19.28 -2.68 -2.95
CA ASP A 60 -20.65 -2.57 -3.38
C ASP A 60 -20.65 -2.82 -4.88
N ARG A 61 -21.11 -4.01 -5.28
CA ARG A 61 -21.24 -4.42 -6.68
C ARG A 61 -22.29 -3.57 -7.44
N SER A 62 -22.84 -2.53 -6.83
CA SER A 62 -23.79 -1.59 -7.44
C SER A 62 -23.16 -0.55 -8.38
N HIS A 63 -21.83 -0.55 -8.58
CA HIS A 63 -21.23 0.21 -9.68
C HIS A 63 -21.51 -0.48 -11.03
N GLY A 64 -22.74 -0.29 -11.52
CA GLY A 64 -23.14 -0.65 -12.88
C GLY A 64 -22.21 -0.03 -13.93
N PRO A 65 -22.13 -0.63 -15.13
CA PRO A 65 -21.22 -0.18 -16.17
C PRO A 65 -21.54 1.26 -16.57
N ARG A 66 -20.58 2.17 -16.40
CA ARG A 66 -20.65 3.51 -16.99
C ARG A 66 -20.62 3.35 -18.51
N SER A 67 -21.79 3.42 -19.15
CA SER A 67 -21.89 3.50 -20.60
C SER A 67 -21.09 4.69 -21.10
N ARG A 68 -19.92 4.42 -21.71
CA ARG A 68 -19.20 5.40 -22.50
C ARG A 68 -20.07 5.72 -23.71
N LYS A 69 -20.71 6.89 -23.71
CA LYS A 69 -21.35 7.44 -24.91
C LYS A 69 -20.23 7.84 -25.88
N THR A 70 -19.81 6.90 -26.72
CA THR A 70 -18.93 7.20 -27.84
C THR A 70 -19.72 8.08 -28.80
N ARG A 71 -19.37 9.37 -28.84
CA ARG A 71 -19.89 10.29 -29.86
C ARG A 71 -19.28 9.87 -31.20
N ALA A 72 -20.13 9.46 -32.14
CA ALA A 72 -19.73 9.15 -33.50
C ALA A 72 -19.04 10.36 -34.17
N PRO A 73 -17.98 10.16 -34.97
CA PRO A 73 -17.42 11.23 -35.80
C PRO A 73 -18.37 11.58 -36.95
N ALA A 74 -18.44 12.87 -37.29
CA ALA A 74 -19.21 13.39 -38.42
C ALA A 74 -18.64 12.91 -39.77
N PRO A 75 -19.47 12.72 -40.81
CA PRO A 75 -18.98 12.30 -42.13
C PRO A 75 -18.17 13.43 -42.80
N ALA A 76 -17.00 13.06 -43.32
CA ALA A 76 -16.15 13.91 -44.14
C ALA A 76 -16.86 14.21 -45.48
N ALA A 77 -16.93 15.50 -45.83
CA ALA A 77 -17.47 15.99 -47.07
C ALA A 77 -16.65 15.48 -48.26
N ALA A 78 -17.36 14.97 -49.28
CA ALA A 78 -16.83 14.74 -50.60
C ALA A 78 -16.50 16.09 -51.27
N ALA A 79 -15.31 16.19 -51.86
CA ALA A 79 -14.99 17.23 -52.83
C ALA A 79 -14.53 16.54 -54.12
N ASP A 80 -15.40 16.69 -55.11
CA ASP A 80 -15.28 16.42 -56.54
C ASP A 80 -13.97 16.97 -57.17
N SER A 81 -13.45 16.26 -58.16
CA SER A 81 -12.55 16.80 -59.20
C SER A 81 -12.75 16.02 -60.49
#